data_AF-A0A2W6VB14-F1
#
_entry.id   AF-A0A2W6VB14-F1
#
_cell.length_a   1.000
_cell.length_b   1.000
_cell.length_c   1.000
_cell.angle_alpha   90.00
_cell.angle_beta   90.00
_cell.angle_gamma   90.00
#
_symmetry.space_group_name_H-M   'P 1'
#
loop_
_entity.id
_entity.type
_entity.pdbx_description
1 polymer ?
#
loop_
_entity_poly.entity_id
_entity_poly.type
_entity_poly.pdbx_seq_one_letter_code
_entity_poly.pdbx_strand_id
1 'polypeptide(L)'
;MPIPLQSNLDMNNLRDQVLWTLVNPGHLLDAPLLLRLEEMKLIADHLVACGLRFHPELQQQWYIPPRPGASILEAGAGRWVKGPAPGVPPVEASDVAQAPDDDAKTLLNLLSAEQRAQLRKLLGEEEP
;
A
#
# COMPACT_ATOMS: atom_id res chain seq x y z
N MET A 1 16.78 -14.40 -23.29
CA MET A 1 16.26 -13.30 -22.45
C MET A 1 17.44 -12.56 -21.86
N PRO A 2 17.62 -11.25 -22.11
CA PRO A 2 18.71 -10.51 -21.48
C PRO A 2 18.41 -10.34 -19.98
N ILE A 3 19.39 -10.63 -19.14
CA ILE A 3 19.32 -10.42 -17.69
C ILE A 3 19.71 -8.96 -17.42
N PRO A 4 18.95 -8.20 -16.62
CA PRO A 4 19.23 -6.79 -16.35
C PRO A 4 20.34 -6.66 -15.29
N LEU A 5 21.57 -6.92 -15.71
CA LEU A 5 22.75 -6.79 -14.85
C LEU A 5 23.04 -5.31 -14.56
N GLN A 6 23.58 -5.04 -13.36
CA GLN A 6 23.93 -3.70 -12.91
C GLN A 6 24.81 -2.92 -13.91
N SER A 7 25.75 -3.60 -14.57
CA SER A 7 26.67 -3.00 -15.56
C SER A 7 25.97 -2.45 -16.81
N ASN A 8 24.72 -2.83 -17.06
CA ASN A 8 23.97 -2.53 -18.27
C ASN A 8 22.83 -1.54 -18.03
N LEU A 9 22.74 -0.98 -16.82
CA LEU A 9 21.62 -0.17 -16.36
C LEU A 9 22.10 1.17 -15.81
N ASP A 10 21.24 2.19 -15.85
CA ASP A 10 21.55 3.49 -15.26
C ASP A 10 21.24 3.48 -13.77
N MET A 11 22.28 3.37 -12.94
CA MET A 11 22.12 3.38 -11.49
C MET A 11 21.76 4.76 -10.91
N ASN A 12 21.64 5.83 -11.71
CA ASN A 12 21.01 7.08 -11.28
C ASN A 12 19.50 7.08 -11.47
N ASN A 13 18.96 6.10 -12.18
CA ASN A 13 17.53 5.93 -12.39
C ASN A 13 16.98 4.90 -11.39
N LEU A 14 16.05 5.32 -10.52
CA LEU A 14 15.47 4.45 -9.50
C LEU A 14 14.80 3.19 -10.08
N ARG A 15 14.15 3.30 -11.24
CA ARG A 15 13.51 2.16 -11.91
C ARG A 15 14.55 1.09 -12.24
N ASP A 16 15.70 1.50 -12.72
CA ASP A 16 16.80 0.62 -13.10
C ASP A 16 17.49 0.02 -11.86
N GLN A 17 17.63 0.79 -10.78
CA GLN A 17 18.06 0.27 -9.48
C GLN A 17 17.13 -0.87 -9.02
N VAL A 18 15.81 -0.65 -9.03
CA VAL A 18 14.81 -1.66 -8.65
C VAL A 18 14.86 -2.87 -9.58
N LEU A 19 14.95 -2.64 -10.89
CA LEU A 19 14.99 -3.70 -11.90
C LEU A 19 16.17 -4.67 -11.66
N TRP A 20 17.34 -4.14 -11.30
CA TRP A 20 18.50 -4.96 -10.94
C TRP A 20 18.26 -5.78 -9.67
N THR A 21 17.59 -5.23 -8.65
CA THR A 21 17.31 -5.97 -7.39
C THR A 21 16.35 -7.15 -7.57
N LEU A 22 15.62 -7.20 -8.67
CA LEU A 22 14.74 -8.32 -9.01
C LEU A 22 15.52 -9.51 -9.64
N VAL A 23 16.82 -9.33 -9.92
CA VAL A 23 17.71 -10.40 -10.37
C VAL A 23 18.04 -11.31 -9.18
N ASN A 24 17.11 -12.23 -8.90
CA ASN A 24 17.14 -13.24 -7.83
C ASN A 24 17.01 -12.66 -6.39
N PRO A 25 16.08 -13.15 -5.54
CA PRO A 25 16.06 -12.80 -4.13
C PRO A 25 17.36 -13.25 -3.45
N GLY A 26 18.17 -12.30 -2.97
CA GLY A 26 19.56 -12.50 -2.53
C GLY A 26 19.85 -13.54 -1.44
N HIS A 27 18.86 -14.27 -0.93
CA HIS A 27 19.03 -15.43 -0.05
C HIS A 27 19.01 -16.79 -0.78
N LEU A 28 18.62 -16.83 -2.05
CA LEU A 28 18.54 -18.06 -2.86
C LEU A 28 19.68 -18.10 -3.89
N LEU A 29 20.90 -18.35 -3.41
CA LEU A 29 22.04 -18.62 -4.28
C LEU A 29 21.70 -19.75 -5.28
N ASP A 30 22.09 -19.58 -6.54
CA ASP A 30 21.85 -20.50 -7.66
C ASP A 30 20.39 -20.72 -8.07
N ALA A 31 19.42 -20.01 -7.48
CA ALA A 31 18.03 -20.10 -7.93
C ALA A 31 17.85 -19.53 -9.35
N PRO A 32 16.96 -20.13 -10.16
CA PRO A 32 16.60 -19.57 -11.45
C PRO A 32 15.93 -18.20 -11.27
N LEU A 33 15.96 -17.37 -12.32
CA LEU A 33 15.15 -16.17 -12.37
C LEU A 33 13.67 -16.52 -12.21
N LEU A 34 13.03 -15.94 -11.19
CA LEU A 34 11.62 -16.15 -10.89
C LEU A 34 10.69 -15.44 -11.89
N LEU A 35 11.20 -14.38 -12.52
CA LEU A 35 10.44 -13.46 -13.36
C LEU A 35 11.13 -13.28 -14.71
N ARG A 36 10.32 -13.11 -15.76
CA ARG A 36 10.80 -12.68 -17.07
C ARG A 36 11.14 -11.19 -17.03
N LEU A 37 12.07 -10.75 -17.87
CA LEU A 37 12.50 -9.35 -17.92
C LEU A 37 11.32 -8.36 -18.04
N GLU A 38 10.32 -8.67 -18.87
CA GLU A 38 9.16 -7.79 -19.04
C GLU A 38 8.30 -7.68 -17.77
N GLU A 39 8.18 -8.76 -16.99
CA GLU A 39 7.48 -8.72 -15.70
C GLU A 39 8.27 -7.91 -14.67
N MET A 40 9.59 -8.06 -14.65
CA MET A 40 10.47 -7.28 -13.77
C MET A 40 10.37 -5.77 -14.07
N LYS A 41 10.32 -5.40 -15.36
CA LYS A 41 10.10 -4.02 -15.80
C LYS A 41 8.77 -3.47 -15.29
N LEU A 42 7.68 -4.22 -15.44
CA LEU A 42 6.35 -3.82 -14.96
C LEU A 42 6.33 -3.64 -13.44
N ILE A 43 6.98 -4.53 -12.69
CA ILE A 43 7.10 -4.40 -11.23
C ILE A 43 7.91 -3.17 -10.86
N ALA A 44 9.05 -2.93 -11.51
CA ALA A 44 9.88 -1.75 -11.27
C ALA A 44 9.12 -0.45 -11.54
N ASP A 45 8.39 -0.38 -12.65
CA ASP A 45 7.52 0.74 -13.00
C ASP A 45 6.43 0.97 -11.94
N HIS A 46 5.79 -0.10 -11.48
CA HIS A 46 4.76 -0.03 -10.45
C HIS A 46 5.32 0.47 -9.10
N LEU A 47 6.47 -0.05 -8.66
CA LEU A 47 7.09 0.37 -7.40
C LEU A 47 7.50 1.85 -7.42
N VAL A 48 8.00 2.34 -8.56
CA VAL A 48 8.27 3.77 -8.73
C VAL A 48 6.97 4.58 -8.70
N ALA A 49 5.90 4.09 -9.35
CA ALA A 49 4.61 4.77 -9.40
C ALA A 49 3.91 4.83 -8.02
N CYS A 50 4.08 3.82 -7.16
CA CYS A 50 3.47 3.77 -5.83
C CYS A 50 4.25 4.54 -4.75
N GLY A 51 5.38 5.17 -5.09
CA GLY A 51 6.06 6.11 -4.20
C GLY A 51 7.38 5.65 -3.61
N LEU A 52 7.98 4.54 -4.09
CA LEU A 52 9.27 4.03 -3.58
C LEU A 52 10.40 5.07 -3.56
N ARG A 53 10.32 6.10 -4.43
CA ARG A 53 11.26 7.22 -4.52
C ARG A 53 11.36 8.12 -3.28
N PHE A 54 10.57 7.91 -2.22
CA PHE A 54 10.50 8.80 -1.05
C PHE A 54 10.19 10.27 -1.41
N HIS A 55 9.56 10.49 -2.56
CA HIS A 55 9.06 11.77 -3.07
C HIS A 55 7.53 11.66 -3.22
N PRO A 56 6.76 11.89 -2.14
CA PRO A 56 5.30 11.77 -2.14
C PRO A 56 4.63 12.64 -3.22
N GLU A 57 5.18 13.83 -3.47
CA GLU A 57 4.71 14.79 -4.48
C GLU A 57 4.74 14.26 -5.90
N LEU A 58 5.52 13.20 -6.14
CA LEU A 58 5.60 12.56 -7.44
C LEU A 58 4.69 11.34 -7.54
N GLN A 59 4.24 10.73 -6.43
CA GLN A 59 3.46 9.47 -6.39
C GLN A 59 2.28 9.49 -7.38
N GLN A 60 2.03 8.37 -8.05
CA GLN A 60 1.00 8.29 -9.10
C GLN A 60 -0.05 7.22 -8.81
N GLN A 61 0.24 6.25 -7.94
CA GLN A 61 -0.65 5.14 -7.61
C GLN A 61 -0.77 4.96 -6.10
N TRP A 62 -1.99 4.67 -5.63
CA TRP A 62 -2.31 4.45 -4.23
C TRP A 62 -3.02 3.11 -4.06
N TYR A 63 -2.74 2.45 -2.94
CA TYR A 63 -3.42 1.22 -2.57
C TYR A 63 -4.69 1.54 -1.78
N ILE A 64 -5.80 0.98 -2.21
CA ILE A 64 -7.09 1.03 -1.52
C ILE A 64 -7.30 -0.34 -0.88
N PRO A 65 -7.29 -0.44 0.46
CA PRO A 65 -7.55 -1.71 1.12
C PRO A 65 -9.00 -2.16 0.90
N PRO A 66 -9.29 -3.46 1.10
CA PRO A 66 -10.65 -3.96 1.16
C PRO A 66 -11.50 -3.17 2.16
N ARG A 67 -12.76 -2.88 1.81
CA ARG A 67 -13.72 -2.21 2.70
C ARG A 67 -14.90 -3.14 3.02
N PRO A 68 -15.55 -2.99 4.19
CA PRO A 68 -16.81 -3.68 4.48
C PRO A 68 -17.84 -3.40 3.38
N GLY A 69 -18.44 -4.45 2.80
CA GLY A 69 -19.40 -4.34 1.71
C GLY A 69 -18.80 -4.23 0.30
N ALA A 70 -17.47 -4.32 0.15
CA ALA A 70 -16.84 -4.40 -1.15
C ALA A 70 -17.19 -5.70 -1.90
N SER A 71 -17.12 -5.67 -3.23
CA SER A 71 -17.36 -6.86 -4.05
C SER A 71 -16.39 -8.01 -3.68
N ILE A 72 -16.75 -9.27 -3.96
CA ILE A 72 -15.88 -10.43 -3.67
C ILE A 72 -14.47 -10.27 -4.25
N LEU A 73 -14.36 -9.61 -5.42
CA LEU A 73 -13.09 -9.32 -6.09
C LEU A 73 -12.23 -8.30 -5.31
N GLU A 74 -12.85 -7.33 -4.65
CA GLU A 74 -12.16 -6.30 -3.88
C GLU A 74 -11.95 -6.71 -2.41
N ALA A 75 -12.79 -7.60 -1.88
CA ALA A 75 -12.75 -8.08 -0.51
C ALA A 75 -11.47 -8.87 -0.18
N GLY A 76 -10.83 -9.48 -1.18
CA GLY A 76 -9.70 -10.39 -0.96
C GLY A 76 -8.32 -9.73 -0.87
N ALA A 77 -8.09 -8.60 -1.55
CA ALA A 77 -6.73 -8.07 -1.71
C ALA A 77 -6.64 -6.55 -1.91
N GLY A 78 -7.76 -5.81 -1.90
CA GLY A 78 -7.77 -4.38 -2.21
C GLY A 78 -7.44 -4.12 -3.69
N ARG A 79 -7.21 -2.85 -4.05
CA ARG A 79 -6.85 -2.47 -5.42
C ARG A 79 -5.90 -1.30 -5.48
N TRP A 80 -5.05 -1.28 -6.50
CA TRP A 80 -4.22 -0.13 -6.84
C TRP A 80 -4.95 0.81 -7.78
N VAL A 81 -4.88 2.10 -7.51
CA VAL A 81 -5.65 3.14 -8.21
C VAL A 81 -4.74 4.29 -8.57
N LYS A 82 -4.88 4.77 -9.80
CA LYS A 82 -4.15 5.95 -10.27
C LYS A 82 -4.78 7.21 -9.67
N GLY A 83 -3.95 8.10 -9.14
CA GLY A 83 -4.41 9.42 -8.70
C GLY A 83 -4.73 10.34 -9.88
N PRO A 84 -5.52 11.40 -9.64
CA PRO A 84 -5.85 12.39 -10.67
C PRO A 84 -4.63 13.15 -11.19
N ALA A 85 -3.61 13.34 -10.36
CA ALA A 85 -2.35 13.99 -10.71
C ALA A 85 -1.20 13.43 -9.83
N PRO A 86 0.08 13.60 -10.22
CA PRO A 86 1.21 13.28 -9.36
C PRO A 86 1.08 13.96 -7.99
N GLY A 87 1.30 13.20 -6.92
CA GLY A 87 1.20 13.66 -5.53
C GLY A 87 -0.21 13.89 -5.01
N VAL A 88 -1.24 13.77 -5.85
CA VAL A 88 -2.64 13.97 -5.45
C VAL A 88 -3.31 12.61 -5.29
N PRO A 89 -3.69 12.19 -4.06
CA PRO A 89 -4.38 10.93 -3.86
C PRO A 89 -5.79 10.95 -4.48
N PRO A 90 -6.29 9.80 -4.97
CA PRO A 90 -7.71 9.68 -5.30
C PRO A 90 -8.56 9.83 -4.03
N VAL A 91 -9.82 10.24 -4.19
CA VAL A 91 -10.77 10.45 -3.08
C VAL A 91 -10.80 9.22 -2.16
N GLU A 92 -10.91 8.04 -2.77
CA GLU A 92 -10.98 6.77 -2.05
C GLU A 92 -9.73 6.48 -1.19
N ALA A 93 -8.53 6.89 -1.64
CA ALA A 93 -7.31 6.72 -0.84
C ALA A 93 -7.28 7.69 0.33
N SER A 94 -7.81 8.90 0.11
CA SER A 94 -7.88 9.95 1.13
C SER A 94 -8.82 9.55 2.26
N ASP A 95 -9.98 8.95 1.94
CA ASP A 95 -10.95 8.49 2.94
C ASP A 95 -10.37 7.38 3.83
N VAL A 96 -9.58 6.47 3.26
CA VAL A 96 -8.95 5.36 4.02
C VAL A 96 -7.89 5.90 4.99
N ALA A 97 -7.13 6.92 4.59
CA ALA A 97 -6.12 7.52 5.48
C ALA A 97 -6.76 8.17 6.73
N GLN A 98 -8.05 8.50 6.68
CA GLN A 98 -8.84 9.05 7.80
C GLN A 98 -9.54 7.98 8.65
N ALA A 99 -9.51 6.70 8.23
CA ALA A 99 -10.23 5.61 8.88
C ALA A 99 -9.77 5.18 10.30
N PRO A 100 -8.55 5.45 10.81
CA PRO A 100 -8.16 4.97 12.15
C PRO A 100 -9.12 5.41 13.27
N ASP A 101 -9.71 6.61 13.15
CA ASP A 101 -10.65 7.15 14.14
C ASP A 101 -12.10 6.65 13.94
N ASP A 102 -12.44 6.21 12.72
CA ASP A 102 -13.78 5.72 12.38
C ASP A 102 -13.99 4.26 12.82
N ASP A 103 -12.93 3.45 12.87
CA ASP A 103 -12.99 2.11 13.45
C ASP A 103 -13.28 2.18 14.97
N ALA A 104 -12.68 3.14 15.68
CA ALA A 104 -12.97 3.37 17.10
C ALA A 104 -14.43 3.79 17.32
N LYS A 105 -14.97 4.69 16.49
CA LYS A 105 -16.39 5.09 16.52
C LYS A 105 -17.33 3.95 16.13
N THR A 106 -16.95 3.14 15.16
CA THR A 106 -17.73 1.98 14.73
C THR A 106 -17.78 0.92 15.82
N LEU A 107 -16.64 0.63 16.47
CA LEU A 107 -16.58 -0.24 17.65
C LEU A 107 -17.42 0.30 18.80
N LEU A 108 -17.34 1.61 19.08
CA LEU A 108 -18.22 2.26 20.07
C LEU A 108 -19.70 2.10 19.69
N ASN A 109 -20.05 2.19 18.41
CA ASN A 109 -21.42 2.04 17.94
C ASN A 109 -21.96 0.61 18.07
N LEU A 110 -21.08 -0.40 18.07
CA LEU A 110 -21.43 -1.80 18.28
C LEU A 110 -21.62 -2.17 19.76
N LEU A 111 -21.08 -1.36 20.69
CA LEU A 111 -21.30 -1.58 22.12
C LEU A 111 -22.73 -1.26 22.52
N SER A 112 -23.31 -2.11 23.36
CA SER A 112 -24.60 -1.85 24.01
C SER A 112 -24.50 -0.63 24.94
N ALA A 113 -25.63 -0.02 25.28
CA ALA A 113 -25.65 1.14 26.19
C ALA A 113 -24.95 0.84 27.54
N GLU A 114 -25.07 -0.39 28.02
CA GLU A 114 -24.49 -0.85 29.27
C GLU A 114 -22.96 -0.99 29.18
N GLN A 115 -22.45 -1.51 28.05
CA GLN A 115 -21.02 -1.63 27.78
C GLN A 115 -20.35 -0.26 27.61
N ARG A 116 -21.05 0.71 26.99
CA ARG A 116 -20.56 2.10 26.88
C ARG A 116 -20.48 2.78 28.25
N ALA A 117 -21.43 2.52 29.14
CA ALA A 117 -21.42 3.05 30.50
C ALA A 117 -20.26 2.49 31.33
N GLN A 118 -19.97 1.19 31.19
CA GLN A 118 -18.79 0.56 31.81
C GLN A 118 -17.47 1.09 31.26
N LEU A 119 -17.39 1.32 29.95
CA LEU A 119 -16.19 1.89 29.32
C LEU A 119 -15.91 3.31 29.84
N ARG A 120 -16.93 4.16 29.95
CA ARG A 120 -16.81 5.52 30.54
C ARG A 120 -16.30 5.47 31.98
N LYS A 121 -16.83 4.54 32.78
CA LYS A 121 -16.39 4.34 34.17
C LYS A 121 -14.93 3.89 34.28
N LEU A 122 -14.45 3.06 33.35
CA LEU A 122 -13.04 2.62 33.30
C LEU A 122 -12.10 3.72 32.80
N LEU A 123 -12.57 4.61 31.94
CA LEU A 123 -11.80 5.75 31.42
C LEU A 123 -11.72 6.93 32.40
N GLY A 124 -12.41 6.86 33.55
CA GLY A 124 -12.39 7.91 34.56
C GLY A 124 -13.17 9.16 34.18
N GLU A 125 -13.97 9.10 33.10
CA GLU A 125 -14.92 10.13 32.72
C GLU A 125 -16.22 9.94 33.51
N GLU A 126 -16.16 10.17 34.82
CA GLU A 126 -17.36 10.47 35.59
C GLU A 126 -17.71 11.95 35.33
N GLU A 127 -18.81 12.19 34.60
CA GLU A 127 -19.41 13.51 34.44
C GLU A 127 -19.89 14.02 35.82
N PRO A 128 -19.70 15.32 36.16
CA PRO A 128 -20.23 15.90 37.40
C PRO A 128 -21.76 15.95 37.47
#